data_AF-I8Z2U4-F1
#
_entry.id   AF-I8Z2U4-F1
#
_cell.length_a   1.000
_cell.length_b   1.000
_cell.length_c   1.000
_cell.angle_alpha   90.00
_cell.angle_beta   90.00
_cell.angle_gamma   90.00
#
_symmetry.space_group_name_H-M   'P 1'
#
loop_
_entity.id
_entity.type
_entity.pdbx_description
1 polymer ?
#
loop_
_entity_poly.entity_id
_entity_poly.type
_entity_poly.pdbx_seq_one_letter_code
_entity_poly.pdbx_strand_id
1 'polypeptide(L)'
;MKKFTGLIMLVIATCLKLQAQHSEGNPFARLGYKADVYTFGEKEEFHDQETIVEIGEVLFNTKTNEVVGFVNGADSLIELKPELQSMSIDPLCEKYYSISPYVYCMNNPVRFIDPTGLAPIYDPNGNLIGTDDGGLQGKAIIMDKDNFVQGMTHEDAMNFSLGFQGLKNKNAKEKFFNSYNGLKDRPDYDGYLTKEEADTWWKEKSGEPLYVDQSKIDLPGINTLLFNNEEGVSIYKNFIWGLSNTGKVYGTLKMTLVNATTGIVHIGGEKYLDKYDFDMDGRPLRDFATWYGRPGGKNDGKSFYIYGYKQAKIPVKKKK
;
A
#
# COMPACT_ATOMS: atom_id res chain seq x y z
N MET A 1 24.28 -54.23 -58.51
CA MET A 1 24.40 -52.84 -59.00
C MET A 1 23.60 -51.82 -58.18
N LYS A 2 22.33 -52.06 -57.78
CA LYS A 2 21.50 -51.09 -57.03
C LYS A 2 22.01 -50.67 -55.63
N LYS A 3 22.78 -51.52 -54.93
CA LYS A 3 23.33 -51.19 -53.59
C LYS A 3 24.56 -50.27 -53.65
N PHE A 4 25.29 -50.26 -54.77
CA PHE A 4 26.51 -49.46 -54.93
C PHE A 4 26.20 -48.01 -55.32
N THR A 5 25.12 -47.80 -56.10
CA THR A 5 24.61 -46.47 -56.45
C THR A 5 24.04 -45.71 -55.25
N GLY A 6 23.45 -46.41 -54.27
CA GLY A 6 22.93 -45.78 -53.05
C GLY A 6 24.04 -45.27 -52.12
N LEU A 7 25.15 -46.01 -52.01
CA LEU A 7 26.29 -45.61 -51.19
C LEU A 7 27.01 -44.38 -51.77
N ILE A 8 27.16 -44.33 -53.11
CA ILE A 8 27.78 -43.18 -53.79
C ILE A 8 26.93 -41.91 -53.63
N MET A 9 25.61 -42.02 -53.74
CA MET A 9 24.70 -40.86 -53.53
C MET A 9 24.72 -40.38 -52.08
N LEU A 10 24.84 -41.28 -51.10
CA LEU A 10 24.96 -40.89 -49.69
C LEU A 10 26.27 -40.14 -49.42
N VAL A 11 27.39 -40.62 -49.97
CA VAL A 11 28.71 -39.98 -49.83
C VAL A 11 28.74 -38.60 -50.50
N ILE A 12 28.13 -38.46 -51.68
CA ILE A 12 28.02 -37.17 -52.39
C ILE A 12 27.12 -36.20 -51.60
N ALA A 13 26.00 -36.67 -51.05
CA ALA A 13 25.12 -35.83 -50.24
C ALA A 13 25.78 -35.37 -48.93
N THR A 14 26.56 -36.23 -48.27
CA THR A 14 27.33 -35.85 -47.07
C THR A 14 28.46 -34.87 -47.40
N CYS A 15 29.17 -35.04 -48.52
CA CYS A 15 30.20 -34.11 -48.96
C CYS A 15 29.64 -32.73 -49.36
N LEU A 16 28.46 -32.68 -49.98
CA LEU A 16 27.76 -31.43 -50.31
C LEU A 16 27.31 -30.68 -49.05
N LYS A 17 26.82 -31.40 -48.02
CA LYS A 17 26.49 -30.77 -46.73
C LYS A 17 27.72 -30.21 -46.01
N LEU A 18 28.84 -30.95 -46.04
CA LEU A 18 30.13 -30.50 -45.48
C LEU A 18 30.65 -29.23 -46.17
N GLN A 19 30.55 -29.14 -47.51
CA GLN A 19 30.96 -27.93 -48.24
C GLN A 19 30.00 -26.75 -48.05
N ALA A 20 28.70 -26.99 -47.87
CA ALA A 20 27.72 -25.92 -47.61
C ALA A 20 27.91 -25.27 -46.22
N GLN A 21 28.23 -26.06 -45.20
CA GLN A 21 28.51 -25.55 -43.85
C GLN A 21 29.80 -24.72 -43.76
N HIS A 22 30.75 -24.91 -44.69
CA HIS A 22 32.01 -24.15 -44.73
C HIS A 22 31.84 -22.68 -45.15
N SER A 23 30.68 -22.31 -45.71
CA SER A 23 30.42 -20.97 -46.27
C SER A 23 29.52 -20.08 -45.39
N GLU A 24 28.52 -20.64 -44.71
CA GLU A 24 27.45 -19.85 -44.06
C GLU A 24 27.77 -19.36 -42.64
N GLY A 25 28.89 -19.80 -42.06
CA GLY A 25 29.27 -19.49 -40.67
C GLY A 25 30.54 -18.66 -40.47
N ASN A 26 31.07 -17.94 -41.46
CA ASN A 26 32.30 -17.15 -41.26
C ASN A 26 31.99 -15.68 -40.90
N PRO A 27 32.03 -15.27 -39.62
CA PRO A 27 31.78 -13.88 -39.21
C PRO A 27 32.84 -12.89 -39.70
N PHE A 28 34.02 -13.38 -40.14
CA PHE A 28 35.13 -12.57 -40.64
C PHE A 28 35.16 -12.47 -42.17
N ALA A 29 34.18 -13.06 -42.88
CA ALA A 29 34.10 -13.00 -44.34
C ALA A 29 34.06 -11.56 -44.87
N ARG A 30 33.40 -10.65 -44.14
CA ARG A 30 33.34 -9.21 -44.47
C ARG A 30 34.73 -8.53 -44.46
N LEU A 31 35.68 -9.09 -43.73
CA LEU A 31 37.05 -8.58 -43.62
C LEU A 31 38.03 -9.31 -44.56
N GLY A 32 37.53 -10.21 -45.42
CA GLY A 32 38.33 -10.90 -46.43
C GLY A 32 39.14 -12.11 -45.92
N TYR A 33 38.95 -12.50 -44.66
CA TYR A 33 39.64 -13.66 -44.07
C TYR A 33 38.86 -14.95 -44.29
N LYS A 34 39.53 -15.98 -44.82
CA LYS A 34 39.01 -17.34 -44.87
C LYS A 34 39.44 -18.09 -43.60
N ALA A 35 38.47 -18.44 -42.77
CA ALA A 35 38.69 -19.27 -41.58
C ALA A 35 38.12 -20.68 -41.83
N ASP A 36 38.87 -21.71 -41.46
CA ASP A 36 38.38 -23.09 -41.45
C ASP A 36 37.61 -23.32 -40.14
N VAL A 37 36.28 -23.20 -40.20
CA VAL A 37 35.42 -23.44 -39.04
C VAL A 37 35.20 -24.95 -38.91
N TYR A 38 35.87 -25.57 -37.96
CA TYR A 38 35.67 -26.98 -37.60
C TYR A 38 34.84 -27.05 -36.33
N THR A 39 33.54 -27.33 -36.45
CA THR A 39 32.73 -27.69 -35.28
C THR A 39 31.95 -28.96 -35.58
N PHE A 40 32.25 -30.03 -34.83
CA PHE A 40 31.61 -31.35 -34.90
C PHE A 40 30.51 -31.48 -33.84
N GLY A 41 29.47 -30.67 -33.94
CA GLY A 41 28.27 -30.76 -33.10
C GLY A 41 27.02 -30.98 -33.94
N GLU A 42 26.07 -31.80 -33.46
CA GLU A 42 24.76 -32.01 -34.13
C GLU A 42 23.88 -30.75 -34.16
N LYS A 43 24.23 -29.71 -33.39
CA LYS A 43 23.48 -28.45 -33.30
C LYS A 43 24.30 -27.32 -33.92
N GLU A 44 23.67 -26.53 -34.78
CA GLU A 44 24.27 -25.31 -35.35
C GLU A 44 24.47 -24.27 -34.24
N GLU A 45 25.71 -23.84 -34.02
CA GLU A 45 26.09 -22.92 -32.93
C GLU A 45 26.02 -21.43 -33.32
N PHE A 46 25.39 -21.09 -34.45
CA PHE A 46 25.18 -19.70 -34.84
C PHE A 46 23.87 -19.16 -34.27
N HIS A 47 23.98 -18.31 -33.25
CA HIS A 47 22.84 -17.71 -32.55
C HIS A 47 22.15 -16.56 -33.33
N ASP A 48 22.67 -16.20 -34.51
CA ASP A 48 22.24 -14.99 -35.25
C ASP A 48 21.29 -15.30 -36.43
N GLN A 49 20.82 -16.55 -36.59
CA GLN A 49 20.01 -16.92 -37.76
C GLN A 49 18.52 -16.58 -37.62
N GLU A 50 18.03 -16.35 -36.40
CA GLU A 50 16.61 -16.08 -36.17
C GLU A 50 16.31 -14.58 -36.38
N THR A 51 15.46 -14.30 -37.38
CA THR A 51 15.04 -12.92 -37.72
C THR A 51 14.09 -12.34 -36.67
N ILE A 52 13.45 -13.20 -35.87
CA ILE A 52 12.59 -12.85 -34.75
C ILE A 52 13.12 -13.62 -33.55
N VAL A 53 13.54 -12.91 -32.53
CA VAL A 53 14.06 -13.47 -31.28
C VAL A 53 13.10 -13.18 -30.14
N GLU A 54 12.95 -14.12 -29.23
CA GLU A 54 12.18 -13.94 -28.00
C GLU A 54 13.06 -13.24 -26.95
N ILE A 55 12.66 -12.04 -26.53
CA ILE A 55 13.30 -11.30 -25.45
C ILE A 55 12.25 -11.04 -24.37
N GLY A 56 12.24 -11.89 -23.35
CA GLY A 56 11.21 -11.85 -22.31
C GLY A 56 9.83 -12.18 -22.88
N GLU A 57 8.86 -11.29 -22.72
CA GLU A 57 7.47 -11.49 -23.18
C GLU A 57 7.23 -11.06 -24.64
N VAL A 58 8.28 -10.57 -25.31
CA VAL A 58 8.18 -9.86 -26.58
C VAL A 58 8.97 -10.57 -27.67
N LEU A 59 8.33 -10.78 -28.82
CA LEU A 59 8.96 -11.21 -30.05
C LEU A 59 9.55 -9.99 -30.75
N PHE A 60 10.88 -9.90 -30.79
CA PHE A 60 11.62 -8.77 -31.32
C PHE A 60 12.27 -9.12 -32.66
N ASN A 61 12.08 -8.28 -33.68
CA ASN A 61 12.73 -8.44 -34.97
C ASN A 61 14.09 -7.75 -34.97
N THR A 62 15.16 -8.52 -35.06
CA THR A 62 16.55 -8.03 -35.01
C THR A 62 16.98 -7.26 -36.26
N LYS A 63 16.21 -7.33 -37.36
CA LYS A 63 16.51 -6.62 -38.62
C LYS A 63 15.77 -5.31 -38.75
N THR A 64 14.52 -5.25 -38.29
CA THR A 64 13.71 -4.02 -38.34
C THR A 64 13.77 -3.20 -37.05
N ASN A 65 14.32 -3.77 -35.96
CA ASN A 65 14.30 -3.21 -34.61
C ASN A 65 12.88 -2.92 -34.09
N GLU A 66 11.91 -3.73 -34.52
CA GLU A 66 10.50 -3.56 -34.16
C GLU A 66 9.99 -4.77 -33.38
N VAL A 67 9.05 -4.49 -32.48
CA VAL A 67 8.31 -5.51 -31.73
C VAL A 67 7.22 -6.09 -32.62
N VAL A 68 7.30 -7.40 -32.88
CA VAL A 68 6.42 -8.11 -33.82
C VAL A 68 5.21 -8.72 -33.13
N GLY A 69 5.30 -8.95 -31.82
CA GLY A 69 4.19 -9.50 -31.03
C GLY A 69 4.60 -9.85 -29.61
N PHE A 70 3.62 -10.28 -28.82
CA PHE A 70 3.81 -10.81 -27.48
C PHE A 70 3.62 -12.33 -27.50
N VAL A 71 4.36 -13.07 -26.68
CA VAL A 71 4.27 -14.52 -26.60
C VAL A 71 2.94 -14.92 -25.95
N ASN A 72 2.13 -15.73 -26.64
CA ASN A 72 0.84 -16.21 -26.13
C ASN A 72 1.07 -17.21 -24.97
N GLY A 73 0.84 -16.74 -23.75
CA GLY A 73 1.07 -17.49 -22.51
C GLY A 73 1.51 -16.63 -21.32
N ALA A 74 1.83 -15.36 -21.52
CA ALA A 74 2.25 -14.42 -20.47
C ALA A 74 1.12 -13.86 -19.57
N ASP A 75 -0.10 -14.41 -19.66
CA ASP A 75 -1.24 -14.00 -18.81
C ASP A 75 -1.29 -14.71 -17.45
N SER A 76 -0.32 -15.57 -17.14
CA SER A 76 -0.02 -15.87 -15.75
C SER A 76 0.94 -14.79 -15.27
N LEU A 77 0.37 -13.82 -14.55
CA LEU A 77 0.97 -13.16 -13.40
C LEU A 77 2.45 -13.50 -13.23
N ILE A 78 3.28 -12.46 -13.31
CA ILE A 78 4.52 -12.34 -12.56
C ILE A 78 4.31 -12.97 -11.16
N GLU A 79 4.50 -14.28 -11.05
CA GLU A 79 5.16 -14.88 -9.91
C GLU A 79 6.54 -14.26 -9.99
N LEU A 80 6.69 -13.08 -9.38
CA LEU A 80 7.99 -12.62 -8.94
C LEU A 80 8.53 -13.76 -8.09
N LYS A 81 9.26 -14.68 -8.71
CA LYS A 81 10.20 -15.51 -8.00
C LYS A 81 11.00 -14.52 -7.16
N PRO A 82 10.99 -14.63 -5.83
CA PRO A 82 11.62 -13.64 -4.95
C PRO A 82 13.10 -13.43 -5.26
N GLU A 83 13.70 -14.35 -6.01
CA GLU A 83 15.02 -14.26 -6.66
C GLU A 83 15.20 -12.98 -7.51
N LEU A 84 14.21 -12.58 -8.32
CA LEU A 84 14.33 -11.49 -9.29
C LEU A 84 14.24 -10.07 -8.69
N GLN A 85 13.43 -9.90 -7.63
CA GLN A 85 13.29 -8.58 -6.97
C GLN A 85 14.55 -8.17 -6.18
N SER A 86 15.43 -9.14 -5.88
CA SER A 86 16.68 -8.92 -5.15
C SER A 86 17.86 -8.46 -6.03
N MET A 87 17.69 -8.44 -7.36
CA MET A 87 18.78 -8.14 -8.30
C MET A 87 18.84 -6.67 -8.74
N SER A 88 17.84 -5.85 -8.43
CA SER A 88 17.89 -4.41 -8.69
C SER A 88 18.63 -3.69 -7.56
N ILE A 89 19.56 -2.81 -7.93
CA ILE A 89 20.26 -1.91 -7.00
C ILE A 89 19.23 -1.08 -6.22
N ASP A 90 19.36 -1.01 -4.90
CA ASP A 90 18.51 -0.15 -4.04
C ASP A 90 18.56 1.32 -4.55
N PRO A 91 17.41 1.95 -4.88
CA PRO A 91 17.33 3.36 -5.28
C PRO A 91 17.96 4.35 -4.29
N LEU A 92 18.11 3.97 -3.02
CA LEU A 92 18.71 4.80 -1.97
C LEU A 92 20.17 4.44 -1.66
N CYS A 93 20.81 3.58 -2.45
CA CYS A 93 22.17 3.11 -2.17
C CYS A 93 23.20 4.25 -2.03
N GLU A 94 23.02 5.37 -2.75
CA GLU A 94 23.90 6.54 -2.67
C GLU A 94 23.87 7.27 -1.32
N LYS A 95 22.84 7.05 -0.50
CA LYS A 95 22.78 7.63 0.86
C LYS A 95 23.56 6.79 1.88
N TYR A 96 23.84 5.53 1.57
CA TYR A 96 24.36 4.56 2.52
C TYR A 96 25.53 3.76 1.92
N TYR A 97 26.60 4.46 1.55
CA TYR A 97 27.81 3.85 0.95
C TYR A 97 28.45 2.71 1.76
N SER A 98 28.24 2.69 3.08
CA SER A 98 28.74 1.63 3.96
C SER A 98 27.94 0.32 3.87
N ILE A 99 26.84 0.30 3.13
CA ILE A 99 25.90 -0.81 3.01
C ILE A 99 25.87 -1.22 1.54
N SER A 100 26.03 -2.52 1.27
CA SER A 100 25.96 -3.00 -0.10
C SER A 100 24.56 -2.77 -0.68
N PRO A 101 24.43 -2.36 -1.96
CA PRO A 101 23.16 -2.05 -2.61
C PRO A 101 22.19 -3.23 -2.72
N TYR A 102 22.65 -4.44 -2.38
CA TYR A 102 21.87 -5.69 -2.40
C TYR A 102 21.47 -6.17 -0.99
N VAL A 103 21.73 -5.37 0.05
CA VAL A 103 21.45 -5.76 1.44
C VAL A 103 20.03 -5.33 1.81
N TYR A 104 19.11 -6.31 1.82
CA TYR A 104 17.74 -6.10 2.29
C TYR A 104 17.71 -5.71 3.78
N CYS A 105 17.02 -4.61 4.11
CA CYS A 105 16.80 -4.16 5.49
C CYS A 105 18.09 -4.08 6.34
N MET A 106 19.22 -3.66 5.77
CA MET A 106 20.53 -3.63 6.46
C MET A 106 20.92 -4.99 7.11
N ASN A 107 20.47 -6.11 6.52
CA ASN A 107 20.66 -7.47 7.04
C ASN A 107 20.01 -7.71 8.42
N ASN A 108 19.07 -6.85 8.81
CA ASN A 108 18.27 -7.01 10.02
C ASN A 108 16.80 -6.77 9.70
N PRO A 109 16.15 -7.72 9.00
CA PRO A 109 14.73 -7.61 8.69
C PRO A 109 13.92 -7.46 9.98
N VAL A 110 14.26 -8.11 11.09
CA VAL A 110 13.49 -7.97 12.35
C VAL A 110 13.42 -6.54 12.89
N ARG A 111 14.46 -5.72 12.69
CA ARG A 111 14.55 -4.34 13.22
C ARG A 111 14.15 -3.26 12.21
N PHE A 112 14.24 -3.55 10.92
CA PHE A 112 13.94 -2.62 9.81
C PHE A 112 12.80 -3.11 8.91
N ILE A 113 12.11 -4.19 9.28
CA ILE A 113 10.71 -4.47 8.89
C ILE A 113 9.91 -3.25 9.29
N ASP A 114 9.01 -2.81 8.40
CA ASP A 114 7.99 -1.79 8.65
C ASP A 114 7.40 -1.98 10.07
N PRO A 115 7.85 -1.21 11.08
CA PRO A 115 7.61 -1.52 12.50
C PRO A 115 6.15 -1.32 12.91
N THR A 116 5.32 -0.88 11.97
CA THR A 116 4.02 -0.32 12.21
C THR A 116 3.07 -0.97 11.21
N GLY A 117 2.53 -2.14 11.56
CA GLY A 117 1.42 -2.75 10.82
C GLY A 117 0.19 -1.86 10.89
N LEU A 118 0.20 -0.77 10.12
CA LEU A 118 -0.86 0.23 10.06
C LEU A 118 -1.54 0.06 8.72
N ALA A 119 -2.68 -0.60 8.66
CA ALA A 119 -3.29 -0.91 7.37
C ALA A 119 -4.49 -0.02 7.09
N PRO A 120 -4.46 0.80 6.03
CA PRO A 120 -5.69 1.30 5.46
C PRO A 120 -6.48 0.10 4.89
N ILE A 121 -7.75 -0.01 5.27
CA ILE A 121 -8.63 -1.10 4.90
C ILE A 121 -9.56 -0.65 3.77
N TYR A 122 -9.60 -1.44 2.71
CA TYR A 122 -10.39 -1.20 1.51
C TYR A 122 -11.42 -2.30 1.27
N ASP A 123 -12.55 -1.91 0.67
CA ASP A 123 -13.54 -2.86 0.17
C ASP A 123 -13.09 -3.47 -1.19
N PRO A 124 -13.71 -4.57 -1.66
CA PRO A 124 -13.42 -5.16 -2.97
C PRO A 124 -13.70 -4.23 -4.17
N ASN A 125 -14.35 -3.08 -3.95
CA ASN A 125 -14.62 -2.07 -4.96
C ASN A 125 -13.56 -0.95 -4.98
N GLY A 126 -12.54 -1.03 -4.12
CA GLY A 126 -11.45 -0.06 -4.03
C GLY A 126 -11.78 1.21 -3.25
N ASN A 127 -12.84 1.21 -2.43
CA ASN A 127 -13.17 2.32 -1.54
C ASN A 127 -12.51 2.11 -0.17
N LEU A 128 -11.91 3.16 0.39
CA LEU A 128 -11.41 3.16 1.76
C LEU A 128 -12.59 3.05 2.73
N ILE A 129 -12.60 2.03 3.57
CA ILE A 129 -13.65 1.81 4.57
C ILE A 129 -13.18 2.14 5.99
N GLY A 130 -11.87 2.03 6.25
CA GLY A 130 -11.25 2.60 7.44
C GLY A 130 -9.89 2.04 7.75
N THR A 131 -9.60 1.84 9.03
CA THR A 131 -8.28 1.39 9.50
C THR A 131 -8.41 0.29 10.53
N ASP A 132 -7.36 -0.51 10.64
CA ASP A 132 -7.11 -1.33 11.81
C ASP A 132 -6.69 -0.46 13.02
N ASP A 133 -6.18 -1.11 14.07
CA ASP A 133 -5.59 -0.49 15.24
C ASP A 133 -4.25 0.20 14.97
N GLY A 134 -3.76 0.17 13.73
CA GLY A 134 -2.54 0.81 13.32
C GLY A 134 -2.71 2.15 12.60
N GLY A 135 -3.75 2.33 11.79
CA GLY A 135 -4.01 3.59 11.09
C GLY A 135 -3.71 3.53 9.58
N LEU A 136 -3.24 4.63 8.98
CA LEU A 136 -3.20 4.79 7.51
C LEU A 136 -1.83 4.58 6.83
N GLN A 137 -0.74 4.44 7.58
CA GLN A 137 0.62 4.62 7.03
C GLN A 137 1.30 3.37 6.45
N GLY A 138 0.66 2.22 6.45
CA GLY A 138 1.25 0.95 6.01
C GLY A 138 0.46 0.24 4.91
N LYS A 139 0.72 -1.06 4.78
CA LYS A 139 0.22 -1.86 3.65
C LYS A 139 -1.30 -1.99 3.69
N ALA A 140 -1.94 -1.66 2.58
CA ALA A 140 -3.38 -1.80 2.47
C ALA A 140 -3.87 -3.26 2.60
N ILE A 141 -4.97 -3.43 3.33
CA ILE A 141 -5.70 -4.70 3.45
C ILE A 141 -7.00 -4.56 2.67
N ILE A 142 -7.35 -5.59 1.90
CA ILE A 142 -8.62 -5.64 1.16
C ILE A 142 -9.47 -6.73 1.81
N MET A 143 -10.66 -6.37 2.29
CA MET A 143 -11.60 -7.30 2.92
C MET A 143 -13.05 -6.89 2.63
N ASP A 144 -13.97 -7.83 2.79
CA ASP A 144 -15.39 -7.53 2.70
C ASP A 144 -15.86 -6.61 3.83
N LYS A 145 -16.73 -5.65 3.48
CA LYS A 145 -17.24 -4.64 4.41
C LYS A 145 -17.97 -5.25 5.61
N ASP A 146 -18.57 -6.42 5.46
CA ASP A 146 -19.32 -7.09 6.53
C ASP A 146 -18.41 -7.66 7.62
N ASN A 147 -17.14 -7.93 7.30
CA ASN A 147 -16.13 -8.39 8.26
C ASN A 147 -15.37 -7.23 8.92
N PHE A 148 -15.56 -6.00 8.41
CA PHE A 148 -14.81 -4.85 8.85
C PHE A 148 -15.40 -4.22 10.12
N VAL A 149 -14.54 -4.04 11.12
CA VAL A 149 -14.81 -3.24 12.31
C VAL A 149 -13.70 -2.21 12.45
N GLN A 150 -14.08 -0.94 12.61
CA GLN A 150 -13.12 0.15 12.75
C GLN A 150 -12.23 -0.05 13.99
N GLY A 151 -10.92 0.00 13.80
CA GLY A 151 -9.95 -0.20 14.88
C GLY A 151 -9.85 -1.65 15.36
N MET A 152 -10.24 -2.63 14.53
CA MET A 152 -9.96 -4.05 14.79
C MET A 152 -8.46 -4.32 14.84
N THR A 153 -8.05 -5.42 15.47
CA THR A 153 -6.63 -5.78 15.55
C THR A 153 -6.07 -6.08 14.16
N HIS A 154 -4.80 -5.72 13.93
CA HIS A 154 -4.11 -6.05 12.69
C HIS A 154 -4.14 -7.56 12.35
N GLU A 155 -4.03 -8.40 13.38
CA GLU A 155 -4.07 -9.86 13.24
C GLU A 155 -5.44 -10.34 12.71
N ASP A 156 -6.52 -9.83 13.29
CA ASP A 156 -7.88 -10.13 12.83
C ASP A 156 -8.11 -9.59 11.41
N ALA A 157 -7.62 -8.38 11.12
CA ALA A 157 -7.74 -7.78 9.80
C ALA A 157 -7.03 -8.63 8.73
N MET A 158 -5.85 -9.15 9.03
CA MET A 158 -5.09 -10.02 8.14
C MET A 158 -5.77 -11.37 7.89
N ASN A 159 -6.48 -11.92 8.89
CA ASN A 159 -7.25 -13.15 8.72
C ASN A 159 -8.40 -13.01 7.70
N PHE A 160 -8.97 -11.80 7.56
CA PHE A 160 -10.02 -11.50 6.57
C PHE A 160 -9.47 -10.92 5.26
N SER A 161 -8.15 -10.81 5.12
CA SER A 161 -7.52 -10.20 3.94
C SER A 161 -7.65 -11.10 2.72
N LEU A 162 -8.32 -10.57 1.68
CA LEU A 162 -8.43 -11.19 0.36
C LEU A 162 -7.19 -10.92 -0.52
N GLY A 163 -6.32 -10.01 -0.08
CA GLY A 163 -5.19 -9.52 -0.86
C GLY A 163 -5.59 -8.71 -2.10
N PHE A 164 -4.60 -8.31 -2.91
CA PHE A 164 -4.82 -7.47 -4.10
C PHE A 164 -5.75 -8.13 -5.14
N GLN A 165 -5.78 -9.46 -5.19
CA GLN A 165 -6.67 -10.22 -6.07
C GLN A 165 -8.15 -10.12 -5.66
N GLY A 166 -8.43 -9.69 -4.42
CA GLY A 166 -9.80 -9.43 -3.94
C GLY A 166 -10.50 -8.25 -4.61
N LEU A 167 -9.77 -7.39 -5.34
CA LEU A 167 -10.37 -6.26 -6.06
C LEU A 167 -11.11 -6.75 -7.32
N LYS A 168 -12.42 -6.53 -7.37
CA LYS A 168 -13.33 -7.15 -8.35
C LYS A 168 -13.02 -6.77 -9.80
N ASN A 169 -12.79 -5.47 -10.06
CA ASN A 169 -12.77 -4.91 -11.42
C ASN A 169 -11.54 -4.00 -11.62
N LYS A 170 -11.18 -3.72 -12.88
CA LYS A 170 -10.13 -2.75 -13.22
C LYS A 170 -10.37 -1.36 -12.61
N ASN A 171 -11.62 -0.89 -12.65
CA ASN A 171 -12.02 0.37 -12.01
C ASN A 171 -11.80 0.36 -10.48
N ALA A 172 -12.01 -0.79 -9.82
CA ALA A 172 -11.74 -0.93 -8.39
C ALA A 172 -10.24 -0.80 -8.10
N LYS A 173 -9.39 -1.39 -8.95
CA LYS A 173 -7.93 -1.25 -8.86
C LYS A 173 -7.49 0.20 -9.05
N GLU A 174 -8.03 0.90 -10.05
CA GLU A 174 -7.71 2.31 -10.29
C GLU A 174 -8.13 3.21 -9.11
N LYS A 175 -9.35 3.02 -8.58
CA LYS A 175 -9.82 3.73 -7.38
C LYS A 175 -8.93 3.49 -6.17
N PHE A 176 -8.60 2.22 -5.94
CA PHE A 176 -7.70 1.81 -4.87
C PHE A 176 -6.34 2.52 -5.00
N PHE A 177 -5.69 2.47 -6.17
CA PHE A 177 -4.39 3.10 -6.37
C PHE A 177 -4.45 4.61 -6.19
N ASN A 178 -5.47 5.28 -6.73
CA ASN A 178 -5.64 6.72 -6.59
C ASN A 178 -5.85 7.13 -5.12
N SER A 179 -6.68 6.37 -4.39
CA SER A 179 -6.91 6.60 -2.97
C SER A 179 -5.63 6.35 -2.15
N TYR A 180 -4.99 5.19 -2.34
CA TYR A 180 -3.81 4.76 -1.59
C TYR A 180 -2.64 5.73 -1.77
N ASN A 181 -2.36 6.16 -3.00
CA ASN A 181 -1.30 7.12 -3.29
C ASN A 181 -1.57 8.51 -2.70
N GLY A 182 -2.84 8.88 -2.54
CA GLY A 182 -3.26 10.14 -1.93
C GLY A 182 -3.35 10.11 -0.40
N LEU A 183 -3.22 8.95 0.26
CA LEU A 183 -3.35 8.84 1.72
C LEU A 183 -2.35 9.72 2.46
N LYS A 184 -1.11 9.81 1.95
CA LYS A 184 -0.03 10.61 2.54
C LYS A 184 -0.34 12.10 2.63
N ASP A 185 -1.22 12.59 1.76
CA ASP A 185 -1.57 14.01 1.66
C ASP A 185 -2.80 14.34 2.52
N ARG A 186 -3.39 13.31 3.16
CA ARG A 186 -4.55 13.50 4.04
C ARG A 186 -4.13 14.07 5.40
N PRO A 187 -4.99 14.88 6.03
CA PRO A 187 -4.69 15.47 7.34
C PRO A 187 -4.62 14.45 8.47
N ASP A 188 -5.24 13.28 8.32
CA ASP A 188 -5.30 12.23 9.34
C ASP A 188 -4.22 11.15 9.16
N TYR A 189 -3.30 11.34 8.21
CA TYR A 189 -2.27 10.35 7.88
C TYR A 189 -1.35 10.02 9.06
N ASP A 190 -1.03 11.01 9.90
CA ASP A 190 -0.23 10.81 11.11
C ASP A 190 -1.08 10.36 12.32
N GLY A 191 -2.40 10.24 12.17
CA GLY A 191 -3.32 9.89 13.25
C GLY A 191 -3.58 11.01 14.25
N TYR A 192 -3.17 12.25 13.99
CA TYR A 192 -3.44 13.39 14.85
C TYR A 192 -4.09 14.51 14.04
N LEU A 193 -5.20 15.05 14.55
CA LEU A 193 -5.97 16.06 13.82
C LEU A 193 -5.90 17.41 14.52
N THR A 194 -5.34 18.42 13.86
CA THR A 194 -5.37 19.81 14.33
C THR A 194 -6.65 20.52 13.89
N LYS A 195 -6.96 21.63 14.58
CA LYS A 195 -8.10 22.49 14.19
C LYS A 195 -7.98 23.02 12.76
N GLU A 196 -6.78 23.44 12.37
CA GLU A 196 -6.53 24.02 11.04
C GLU A 196 -6.73 22.98 9.93
N GLU A 197 -6.26 21.76 10.14
CA GLU A 197 -6.47 20.63 9.25
C GLU A 197 -7.96 20.26 9.14
N ALA A 198 -8.65 20.13 10.27
CA ALA A 198 -10.07 19.83 10.31
C ALA A 198 -10.91 20.90 9.58
N ASP A 199 -10.57 22.17 9.76
CA ASP A 199 -11.23 23.29 9.09
C ASP A 199 -10.98 23.33 7.60
N THR A 200 -9.75 23.02 7.18
CA THR A 200 -9.39 22.97 5.76
C THR A 200 -10.14 21.82 5.09
N TRP A 201 -10.14 20.64 5.69
CA TRP A 201 -10.89 19.48 5.19
C TRP A 201 -12.40 19.76 5.09
N TRP A 202 -12.96 20.47 6.09
CA TRP A 202 -14.35 20.89 6.08
C TRP A 202 -14.66 21.85 4.92
N LYS A 203 -13.78 22.83 4.66
CA LYS A 203 -13.88 23.82 3.58
C LYS A 203 -13.72 23.22 2.18
N GLU A 204 -12.90 22.18 2.04
CA GLU A 204 -12.72 21.46 0.77
C GLU A 204 -13.97 20.68 0.34
N LYS A 205 -14.96 20.53 1.24
CA LYS A 205 -16.24 19.88 0.96
C LYS A 205 -16.11 18.41 0.57
N SER A 206 -15.01 17.77 0.93
CA SER A 206 -14.81 16.33 0.78
C SER A 206 -15.96 15.57 1.46
N GLY A 207 -16.12 15.77 2.77
CA GLY A 207 -17.09 15.03 3.58
C GLY A 207 -16.71 13.56 3.81
N GLU A 208 -15.55 13.15 3.31
CA GLU A 208 -14.95 11.86 3.60
C GLU A 208 -14.55 11.79 5.07
N PRO A 209 -14.68 10.61 5.71
CA PRO A 209 -14.34 10.44 7.11
C PRO A 209 -12.83 10.54 7.35
N LEU A 210 -12.46 10.94 8.57
CA LEU A 210 -11.06 10.99 9.04
C LEU A 210 -10.84 9.97 10.17
N TYR A 211 -9.61 9.47 10.31
CA TYR A 211 -9.22 8.42 11.25
C TYR A 211 -8.12 8.91 12.21
N VAL A 212 -8.43 8.99 13.50
CA VAL A 212 -7.52 9.56 14.52
C VAL A 212 -7.10 8.52 15.55
N ASP A 213 -5.84 8.59 15.98
CA ASP A 213 -5.30 7.78 17.06
C ASP A 213 -5.78 8.36 18.40
N GLN A 214 -6.67 7.63 19.09
CA GLN A 214 -7.23 8.08 20.36
C GLN A 214 -6.15 8.26 21.44
N SER A 215 -5.02 7.55 21.34
CA SER A 215 -3.92 7.67 22.29
C SER A 215 -3.17 9.01 22.20
N LYS A 216 -3.30 9.72 21.06
CA LYS A 216 -2.73 11.05 20.84
C LYS A 216 -3.65 12.20 21.24
N ILE A 217 -4.88 11.90 21.67
CA ILE A 217 -5.84 12.91 22.09
C ILE A 217 -5.54 13.35 23.53
N ASP A 218 -5.22 14.63 23.70
CA ASP A 218 -4.97 15.20 25.02
C ASP A 218 -6.27 15.33 25.82
N LEU A 219 -6.32 14.68 26.98
CA LEU A 219 -7.47 14.69 27.90
C LEU A 219 -7.12 15.40 29.23
N PRO A 220 -6.90 16.73 29.23
CA PRO A 220 -6.50 17.45 30.43
C PRO A 220 -7.59 17.39 31.51
N GLY A 221 -7.16 17.13 32.75
CA GLY A 221 -8.04 17.11 33.92
C GLY A 221 -8.90 15.84 34.06
N ILE A 222 -8.76 14.86 33.17
CA ILE A 222 -9.43 13.56 33.28
C ILE A 222 -8.58 12.59 34.09
N ASN A 223 -9.22 11.79 34.94
CA ASN A 223 -8.59 10.70 35.69
C ASN A 223 -9.65 9.67 36.06
N THR A 224 -9.23 8.48 36.51
CA THR A 224 -10.12 7.35 36.78
C THR A 224 -11.19 7.64 37.86
N LEU A 225 -10.95 8.60 38.77
CA LEU A 225 -11.94 8.96 39.80
C LEU A 225 -13.20 9.60 39.22
N LEU A 226 -13.11 10.27 38.06
CA LEU A 226 -14.29 10.82 37.40
C LEU A 226 -15.26 9.73 36.92
N PHE A 227 -14.76 8.51 36.78
CA PHE A 227 -15.51 7.31 36.42
C PHE A 227 -15.82 6.45 37.65
N ASN A 228 -15.67 6.99 38.87
CA ASN A 228 -15.76 6.25 40.13
C ASN A 228 -14.79 5.07 40.27
N ASN A 229 -13.76 4.98 39.40
CA ASN A 229 -12.91 3.80 39.20
C ASN A 229 -13.70 2.54 38.79
N GLU A 230 -14.85 2.70 38.13
CA GLU A 230 -15.72 1.61 37.68
C GLU A 230 -15.65 1.45 36.16
N GLU A 231 -15.35 0.23 35.71
CA GLU A 231 -15.28 -0.11 34.29
C GLU A 231 -16.68 -0.07 33.66
N GLY A 232 -16.77 0.37 32.41
CA GLY A 232 -18.02 0.56 31.68
C GLY A 232 -18.74 1.89 31.96
N VAL A 233 -18.31 2.67 32.96
CA VAL A 233 -18.90 3.99 33.23
C VAL A 233 -18.55 4.97 32.11
N SER A 234 -19.59 5.63 31.58
CA SER A 234 -19.46 6.68 30.58
C SER A 234 -19.62 8.08 31.20
N ILE A 235 -18.77 9.02 30.82
CA ILE A 235 -18.90 10.44 31.19
C ILE A 235 -18.85 11.32 29.95
N TYR A 236 -19.46 12.50 30.04
CA TYR A 236 -19.32 13.56 29.05
C TYR A 236 -18.48 14.69 29.65
N LYS A 237 -17.44 15.11 28.93
CA LYS A 237 -16.65 16.28 29.32
C LYS A 237 -16.58 17.26 28.16
N ASN A 238 -16.83 18.52 28.48
CA ASN A 238 -16.60 19.63 27.58
C ASN A 238 -15.15 20.14 27.72
N PHE A 239 -14.41 20.15 26.61
CA PHE A 239 -13.02 20.60 26.52
C PHE A 239 -12.86 22.01 25.91
N ILE A 240 -13.94 22.66 25.50
CA ILE A 240 -13.93 23.98 24.81
C ILE A 240 -13.16 25.04 25.61
N TRP A 241 -13.28 25.02 26.94
CA TRP A 241 -12.65 26.01 27.82
C TRP A 241 -11.18 25.74 28.14
N GLY A 242 -10.65 24.56 27.77
CA GLY A 242 -9.28 24.16 28.09
C GLY A 242 -8.21 24.71 27.16
N LEU A 243 -8.58 25.48 26.11
CA LEU A 243 -7.70 25.95 25.03
C LEU A 243 -6.89 24.84 24.32
N SER A 244 -7.13 23.56 24.63
CA SER A 244 -6.45 22.43 24.02
C SER A 244 -6.94 22.21 22.59
N ASN A 245 -6.09 21.57 21.77
CA ASN A 245 -6.49 21.18 20.42
C ASN A 245 -7.73 20.26 20.46
N THR A 246 -7.82 19.37 21.45
CA THR A 246 -8.98 18.50 21.69
C THR A 246 -10.29 19.29 21.82
N GLY A 247 -10.29 20.39 22.56
CA GLY A 247 -11.47 21.22 22.74
C GLY A 247 -11.87 22.00 21.48
N LYS A 248 -10.88 22.38 20.66
CA LYS A 248 -11.11 23.10 19.40
C LYS A 248 -11.63 22.19 18.29
N VAL A 249 -11.13 20.95 18.24
CA VAL A 249 -11.48 19.97 17.21
C VAL A 249 -12.73 19.18 17.57
N TYR A 250 -12.79 18.61 18.78
CA TYR A 250 -13.86 17.68 19.16
C TYR A 250 -14.88 18.29 20.14
N GLY A 251 -14.56 19.40 20.81
CA GLY A 251 -15.47 20.07 21.73
C GLY A 251 -15.88 19.23 22.95
N THR A 252 -17.01 18.53 22.87
CA THR A 252 -17.53 17.69 23.96
C THR A 252 -17.39 16.22 23.61
N LEU A 253 -16.58 15.50 24.36
CA LEU A 253 -16.33 14.08 24.14
C LEU A 253 -17.07 13.22 25.17
N LYS A 254 -17.67 12.14 24.67
CA LYS A 254 -18.06 10.98 25.50
C LYS A 254 -16.82 10.14 25.74
N MET A 255 -16.61 9.70 26.96
CA MET A 255 -15.51 8.80 27.33
C MET A 255 -16.07 7.64 28.14
N THR A 256 -15.61 6.43 27.88
CA THR A 256 -16.00 5.21 28.62
C THR A 256 -14.76 4.55 29.20
N LEU A 257 -14.72 4.33 30.50
CA LEU A 257 -13.59 3.65 31.14
C LEU A 257 -13.62 2.17 30.76
N VAL A 258 -12.57 1.69 30.08
CA VAL A 258 -12.45 0.29 29.66
C VAL A 258 -11.72 -0.52 30.71
N ASN A 259 -10.66 0.04 31.30
CA ASN A 259 -9.88 -0.65 32.34
C ASN A 259 -9.45 0.32 33.43
N ALA A 260 -9.88 0.05 34.66
CA ALA A 260 -9.61 0.92 35.81
C ALA A 260 -8.17 0.82 36.33
N THR A 261 -7.50 -0.32 36.10
CA THR A 261 -6.13 -0.58 36.57
C THR A 261 -5.09 0.09 35.67
N THR A 262 -5.29 0.05 34.36
CA THR A 262 -4.38 0.63 33.37
C THR A 262 -4.76 2.06 32.99
N GLY A 263 -6.00 2.48 33.29
CA GLY A 263 -6.54 3.80 32.93
C GLY A 263 -6.89 3.91 31.45
N ILE A 264 -7.23 2.80 30.80
CA ILE A 264 -7.61 2.79 29.39
C ILE A 264 -9.04 3.28 29.23
N VAL A 265 -9.25 4.19 28.29
CA VAL A 265 -10.55 4.84 28.01
C VAL A 265 -10.83 4.78 26.51
N HIS A 266 -12.08 4.48 26.18
CA HIS A 266 -12.63 4.63 24.83
C HIS A 266 -13.28 5.99 24.69
N ILE A 267 -12.97 6.71 23.61
CA ILE A 267 -13.53 8.02 23.29
C ILE A 267 -14.57 7.87 22.18
N GLY A 268 -15.77 8.43 22.43
CA GLY A 268 -16.85 8.52 21.47
C GLY A 268 -17.96 7.47 21.65
N GLY A 269 -18.73 7.29 20.58
CA GLY A 269 -19.82 6.32 20.51
C GLY A 269 -19.35 4.93 20.09
N GLU A 270 -20.32 4.05 19.78
CA GLU A 270 -20.04 2.71 19.25
C GLU A 270 -19.58 2.75 17.78
N LYS A 271 -20.05 3.74 17.01
CA LYS A 271 -19.80 3.82 15.57
C LYS A 271 -18.67 4.76 15.20
N TYR A 272 -18.64 5.96 15.77
CA TYR A 272 -17.67 7.00 15.46
C TYR A 272 -17.26 7.74 16.74
N LEU A 273 -16.09 8.36 16.71
CA LEU A 273 -15.54 9.11 17.82
C LEU A 273 -16.34 10.39 18.04
N ASP A 274 -16.45 11.19 16.97
CA ASP A 274 -17.21 12.43 16.96
C ASP A 274 -17.63 12.78 15.52
N LYS A 275 -18.55 13.73 15.39
CA LYS A 275 -18.96 14.29 14.10
C LYS A 275 -18.54 15.76 14.06
N TYR A 276 -17.66 16.10 13.13
CA TYR A 276 -17.24 17.47 12.92
C TYR A 276 -18.33 18.22 12.15
N ASP A 277 -19.29 18.77 12.89
CA ASP A 277 -20.37 19.60 12.37
C ASP A 277 -20.48 20.94 13.09
N PHE A 278 -21.10 21.90 12.41
CA PHE A 278 -21.36 23.22 12.95
C PHE A 278 -22.87 23.48 13.08
N ASP A 279 -23.60 22.43 13.46
CA ASP A 279 -25.07 22.46 13.59
C ASP A 279 -25.47 23.02 14.97
N MET A 280 -26.31 24.07 14.94
CA MET A 280 -26.84 24.74 16.14
C MET A 280 -28.13 24.06 16.61
N ASP A 281 -28.28 23.87 17.92
CA ASP A 281 -29.38 23.10 18.53
C ASP A 281 -30.18 23.88 19.56
N GLY A 282 -29.96 25.20 19.65
CA GLY A 282 -30.70 26.10 20.53
C GLY A 282 -30.07 26.30 21.91
N ARG A 283 -28.94 25.66 22.22
CA ARG A 283 -28.20 25.89 23.47
C ARG A 283 -27.31 27.14 23.35
N PRO A 284 -27.58 28.25 24.06
CA PRO A 284 -26.94 29.54 23.79
C PRO A 284 -25.40 29.52 23.84
N LEU A 285 -24.83 28.88 24.87
CA LEU A 285 -23.37 28.81 25.02
C LEU A 285 -22.70 27.92 23.97
N ARG A 286 -23.37 26.83 23.59
CA ARG A 286 -22.84 25.90 22.59
C ARG A 286 -22.93 26.52 21.21
N ASP A 287 -24.08 27.10 20.87
CA ASP A 287 -24.30 27.71 19.56
C ASP A 287 -23.38 28.91 19.34
N PHE A 288 -23.06 29.68 20.39
CA PHE A 288 -22.01 30.70 20.33
C PHE A 288 -20.63 30.10 20.04
N ALA A 289 -20.24 29.02 20.72
CA ALA A 289 -18.96 28.35 20.47
C ALA A 289 -18.89 27.75 19.06
N THR A 290 -19.98 27.14 18.59
CA THR A 290 -20.12 26.61 17.22
C THR A 290 -20.03 27.71 16.19
N TRP A 291 -20.66 28.87 16.43
CA TRP A 291 -20.59 30.02 15.54
C TRP A 291 -19.17 30.60 15.48
N TYR A 292 -18.54 30.81 16.64
CA TYR A 292 -17.19 31.37 16.75
C TYR A 292 -16.11 30.43 16.19
N GLY A 293 -16.27 29.12 16.39
CA GLY A 293 -15.34 28.10 15.93
C GLY A 293 -15.50 27.70 14.47
N ARG A 294 -16.57 28.12 13.78
CA ARG A 294 -16.83 27.75 12.38
C ARG A 294 -15.86 28.50 11.46
N PRO A 295 -15.17 27.80 10.54
CA PRO A 295 -14.13 28.42 9.73
C PRO A 295 -14.67 29.25 8.54
N GLY A 296 -15.99 29.31 8.36
CA GLY A 296 -16.68 30.04 7.29
C GLY A 296 -18.18 30.21 7.56
N GLY A 297 -18.96 30.51 6.51
CA GLY A 297 -20.42 30.54 6.52
C GLY A 297 -21.05 29.14 6.61
N LYS A 298 -22.37 29.05 6.82
CA LYS A 298 -23.06 27.76 7.03
C LYS A 298 -22.92 26.78 5.85
N ASN A 299 -22.81 27.29 4.63
CA ASN A 299 -22.77 26.50 3.39
C ASN A 299 -21.37 26.42 2.77
N ASP A 300 -20.36 26.90 3.50
CA ASP A 300 -18.99 27.02 2.97
C ASP A 300 -18.22 25.70 3.09
N GLY A 301 -18.76 24.71 3.79
CA GLY A 301 -18.13 23.41 3.96
C GLY A 301 -19.12 22.27 4.14
N LYS A 302 -18.59 21.08 4.41
CA LYS A 302 -19.35 19.82 4.53
C LYS A 302 -18.90 19.06 5.78
N SER A 303 -19.86 18.73 6.64
CA SER A 303 -19.60 17.93 7.85
C SER A 303 -19.05 16.55 7.52
N PHE A 304 -18.19 16.02 8.37
CA PHE A 304 -17.58 14.69 8.22
C PHE A 304 -17.54 13.96 9.56
N TYR A 305 -17.38 12.64 9.49
CA TYR A 305 -17.24 11.79 10.67
C TYR A 305 -15.77 11.59 11.01
N ILE A 306 -15.48 11.55 12.30
CA ILE A 306 -14.17 11.21 12.82
C ILE A 306 -14.29 9.84 13.48
N TYR A 307 -13.48 8.90 13.03
CA TYR A 307 -13.35 7.57 13.60
C TYR A 307 -12.07 7.49 14.43
N GLY A 308 -12.15 6.85 15.59
CA GLY A 308 -11.00 6.63 16.45
C GLY A 308 -10.46 5.22 16.28
N TYR A 309 -9.15 5.06 16.28
CA TYR A 309 -8.47 3.77 16.48
C TYR A 309 -7.52 3.86 17.67
N LYS A 310 -7.11 2.70 18.21
CA LYS A 310 -6.47 2.56 19.54
C LYS A 310 -7.32 3.16 20.67
N GLN A 311 -6.81 3.06 21.88
CA GLN A 311 -7.47 3.53 23.08
C GLN A 311 -6.64 4.61 23.77
N ALA A 312 -7.34 5.59 24.34
CA ALA A 312 -6.71 6.66 25.11
C ALA A 312 -6.30 6.16 26.50
N LYS A 313 -5.26 6.76 27.07
CA LYS A 313 -4.80 6.44 28.42
C LYS A 313 -4.90 7.66 29.33
N ILE A 314 -5.50 7.49 30.49
CA ILE A 314 -5.66 8.54 31.51
C ILE A 314 -4.93 8.18 32.82
N PRO A 315 -4.57 9.17 33.64
CA PRO A 315 -3.95 8.92 34.94
C PRO A 315 -4.87 8.13 35.89
N VAL A 316 -4.33 7.04 36.44
CA VAL A 316 -5.01 6.23 37.47
C VAL A 316 -4.82 6.87 38.84
N LYS A 317 -5.93 7.13 39.55
CA LYS A 317 -5.91 7.67 40.90
C LYS A 317 -6.70 6.77 41.85
N LYS A 318 -6.10 6.44 42.99
CA LYS A 318 -6.77 5.65 44.04
C LYS A 318 -7.80 6.51 44.75
N LYS A 319 -8.97 5.91 45.04
CA LYS A 319 -9.98 6.50 45.93
C LYS A 319 -9.34 6.57 47.31
N LYS A 320 -9.22 7.77 47.87
CA LYS A 320 -8.81 7.96 49.27
C LYS A 320 -9.95 7.58 50.20
#